data_AF-A0A183KWG3-F1
#
_entry.id   AF-A0A183KWG3-F1
#
_cell.length_a   1.000
_cell.length_b   1.000
_cell.length_c   1.000
_cell.angle_alpha   90.00
_cell.angle_beta   90.00
_cell.angle_gamma   90.00
#
_symmetry.space_group_name_H-M   'P 1'
#
loop_
_entity.id
_entity.type
_entity.pdbx_description
1 polymer ?
#
loop_
_entity_poly.entity_id
_entity_poly.type
_entity_poly.pdbx_seq_one_letter_code
_entity_poly.pdbx_strand_id
1 'polypeptide(L)' 'MLVRLVELGTDPLTLSVAVHDIGEFVRHYPRGKQIIETLGGKQLVMALLQHDDPNVRYNALVSLQKIMVHNW' A
#
# COMPACT_ATOMS: atom_id res chain seq x y z
N MET A 1 -9.97 -0.25 -6.45
CA MET A 1 -10.49 0.93 -5.74
C MET A 1 -9.44 1.52 -4.81
N LEU A 2 -8.86 0.75 -3.86
CA LEU A 2 -7.80 1.24 -2.96
C LEU A 2 -6.57 1.80 -3.69
N VAL A 3 -6.03 1.08 -4.69
CA VAL A 3 -4.89 1.55 -5.50
C VAL A 3 -5.16 2.93 -6.12
N ARG A 4 -6.40 3.18 -6.56
CA ARG A 4 -6.80 4.46 -7.15
C ARG A 4 -6.94 5.58 -6.11
N LEU A 5 -7.30 5.25 -4.87
CA LEU A 5 -7.28 6.21 -3.76
C LEU A 5 -5.84 6.60 -3.41
N VAL A 6 -4.89 5.67 -3.49
CA VAL A 6 -3.47 5.95 -3.30
C VAL A 6 -2.90 6.81 -4.44
N GLU A 7 -3.35 6.57 -5.67
CA GLU A 7 -2.90 7.31 -6.85
C GLU A 7 -3.41 8.76 -6.90
N LEU A 8 -4.68 8.98 -6.54
CA LEU A 8 -5.37 10.28 -6.72
C LEU A 8 -5.63 11.03 -5.41
N GLY A 9 -5.50 10.37 -4.27
CA GLY A 9 -5.82 10.93 -2.97
C GLY A 9 -4.76 11.92 -2.50
N THR A 10 -5.20 12.97 -1.81
CA THR A 10 -4.32 13.97 -1.19
C THR A 10 -4.52 14.10 0.32
N ASP A 11 -5.64 13.58 0.84
CA ASP A 11 -5.92 13.56 2.27
C ASP A 11 -5.04 12.52 2.99
N PRO A 12 -4.16 12.93 3.93
CA PRO A 12 -3.22 12.02 4.58
C PRO A 12 -3.89 10.87 5.32
N LEU A 13 -5.04 11.10 5.95
CA LEU A 13 -5.78 10.05 6.65
C LEU A 13 -6.27 8.99 5.67
N THR A 14 -6.88 9.42 4.56
CA THR A 14 -7.33 8.53 3.49
C THR A 14 -6.18 7.71 2.91
N LEU A 15 -5.04 8.35 2.62
CA LEU A 15 -3.86 7.65 2.11
C LEU A 15 -3.30 6.63 3.12
N SER A 16 -3.20 7.02 4.38
CA SER A 16 -2.72 6.17 5.48
C SER A 16 -3.55 4.89 5.61
N VAL A 17 -4.89 5.03 5.63
CA VAL A 17 -5.83 3.90 5.72
C VAL A 17 -5.80 3.07 4.44
N ALA A 18 -5.86 3.70 3.26
CA ALA A 18 -5.89 2.97 1.99
C ALA A 18 -4.62 2.11 1.77
N VAL A 19 -3.46 2.65 2.12
CA VAL A 19 -2.19 1.92 2.04
C VAL A 19 -2.14 0.78 3.05
N HIS A 20 -2.57 1.02 4.29
CA HIS A 20 -2.69 -0.02 5.31
C HIS A 20 -3.53 -1.21 4.82
N ASP A 21 -4.72 -0.91 4.27
CA ASP A 21 -5.66 -1.91 3.77
C ASP A 21 -5.09 -2.70 2.57
N ILE A 22 -4.28 -2.06 1.72
CA ILE A 22 -3.54 -2.77 0.65
C ILE A 22 -2.61 -3.83 1.26
N GLY A 23 -1.88 -3.48 2.31
CA GLY A 23 -1.00 -4.42 3.01
C GLY A 23 -1.77 -5.59 3.62
N GLU A 24 -2.90 -5.33 4.28
CA GLU A 24 -3.76 -6.36 4.86
C GLU A 24 -4.41 -7.26 3.80
N PHE A 25 -4.85 -6.68 2.68
CA PHE A 25 -5.36 -7.43 1.54
C PHE A 25 -4.32 -8.41 0.99
N VAL A 26 -3.07 -7.97 0.81
CA VAL A 26 -1.97 -8.84 0.35
C VAL A 26 -1.67 -9.94 1.35
N ARG A 27 -1.69 -9.65 2.65
CA ARG A 27 -1.44 -10.63 3.71
C ARG A 27 -2.50 -11.74 3.75
N HIS A 28 -3.77 -11.37 3.59
CA HIS A 28 -4.88 -12.31 3.80
C HIS A 28 -5.40 -12.96 2.52
N TYR A 29 -5.07 -12.42 1.35
CA TYR A 29 -5.51 -12.97 0.08
C TYR A 29 -4.32 -13.59 -0.69
N PRO A 30 -4.30 -14.92 -0.95
CA PRO A 30 -3.14 -15.60 -1.56
C PRO A 30 -2.68 -15.03 -2.91
N ARG A 31 -3.59 -14.44 -3.69
CA ARG A 31 -3.29 -13.79 -4.98
C ARG A 31 -3.16 -12.27 -4.89
N GLY A 32 -3.25 -11.70 -3.68
CA GLY A 32 -3.29 -10.26 -3.44
C GLY A 32 -2.05 -9.57 -3.97
N LYS A 33 -0.87 -10.15 -3.76
CA LYS A 33 0.41 -9.63 -4.29
C LYS A 33 0.37 -9.46 -5.81
N GLN A 34 0.00 -10.51 -6.55
CA GLN A 34 -0.05 -10.47 -8.01
C GLN A 34 -1.02 -9.40 -8.51
N ILE A 35 -2.19 -9.25 -7.85
CA ILE A 35 -3.18 -8.24 -8.20
C ILE A 35 -2.63 -6.84 -7.97
N ILE A 36 -2.04 -6.57 -6.80
CA ILE A 36 -1.46 -5.26 -6.47
C ILE A 36 -0.30 -4.91 -7.41
N GLU A 37 0.56 -5.88 -7.76
CA GLU A 37 1.65 -5.66 -8.72
C GLU A 37 1.11 -5.37 -10.14
N THR A 38 0.09 -6.09 -10.59
CA THR A 38 -0.55 -5.87 -11.91
C THR A 38 -1.18 -4.48 -12.01
N LEU A 39 -1.72 -3.97 -10.90
CA LEU A 39 -2.30 -2.63 -10.82
C LEU A 39 -1.25 -1.52 -10.61
N GLY A 40 0.06 -1.84 -10.56
CA GLY A 40 1.12 -0.87 -10.28
C GLY A 40 1.11 -0.33 -8.84
N GLY A 41 0.35 -0.95 -7.94
CA GLY A 41 0.16 -0.48 -6.57
C GLY A 41 1.43 -0.52 -5.74
N LYS A 42 2.37 -1.43 -6.04
CA LYS A 42 3.66 -1.52 -5.36
C LYS A 42 4.48 -0.24 -5.51
N GLN A 43 4.55 0.31 -6.72
CA GLN A 43 5.28 1.54 -7.02
C GLN A 43 4.65 2.73 -6.32
N LEU A 44 3.31 2.80 -6.29
CA LEU A 44 2.56 3.84 -5.59
C LEU A 44 2.79 3.80 -4.07
N VAL A 45 2.71 2.61 -3.45
CA VAL A 45 3.01 2.45 -2.02
C VAL A 45 4.47 2.83 -1.71
N MET A 46 5.40 2.48 -2.59
CA MET A 46 6.82 2.82 -2.41
C MET A 46 7.07 4.34 -2.49
N ALA A 47 6.36 5.06 -3.35
CA ALA A 47 6.45 6.53 -3.43
C ALA A 47 6.02 7.20 -2.11
N LEU A 48 5.02 6.63 -1.42
CA LEU A 48 4.52 7.16 -0.14
C LEU A 48 5.46 6.97 1.05
N LEU A 49 6.57 6.24 0.89
CA LEU A 49 7.63 6.18 1.92
C LEU A 49 8.29 7.54 2.17
N GLN A 50 8.18 8.48 1.22
CA GLN A 50 8.69 9.84 1.33
C GLN A 50 7.59 10.88 1.61
N HIS A 51 6.37 10.45 1.95
CA HIS A 51 5.26 11.37 2.24
C HIS A 51 5.54 12.21 3.51
N ASP A 52 5.09 13.47 3.55
CA ASP A 52 5.37 14.36 4.69
C ASP A 52 4.72 13.84 6.00
N ASP A 53 3.48 13.36 5.89
CA ASP A 53 2.76 12.78 7.02
C ASP A 53 3.42 11.47 7.54
N PRO A 54 3.74 11.38 8.85
CA PRO A 54 4.41 10.23 9.42
C PRO A 54 3.55 8.96 9.44
N ASN A 55 2.23 9.06 9.56
CA ASN A 55 1.34 7.89 9.56
C ASN A 55 1.24 7.27 8.17
N VAL A 56 1.20 8.10 7.13
CA VAL A 56 1.26 7.63 5.74
C VAL A 56 2.56 6.85 5.48
N ARG A 57 3.71 7.41 5.88
CA ARG A 57 5.01 6.72 5.74
C ARG A 57 5.06 5.40 6.50
N TYR A 58 4.58 5.41 7.76
CA TYR A 58 4.56 4.22 8.59
C TYR A 58 3.73 3.10 7.95
N ASN A 59 2.50 3.40 7.54
CA ASN A 59 1.62 2.41 6.91
C ASN A 59 2.15 1.96 5.53
N ALA A 60 2.78 2.85 4.77
CA ALA A 60 3.46 2.49 3.51
C ALA A 60 4.61 1.52 3.72
N LEU A 61 5.45 1.75 4.73
CA LEU A 61 6.56 0.85 5.04
C LEU A 61 6.07 -0.54 5.43
N VAL A 62 5.13 -0.62 6.36
CA VAL A 62 4.56 -1.90 6.83
C VAL A 62 3.85 -2.64 5.69
N SER A 63 3.12 -1.92 4.84
CA SER A 63 2.40 -2.53 3.70
C SER A 63 3.34 -3.00 2.61
N LEU A 64 4.41 -2.24 2.32
CA LEU A 64 5.43 -2.65 1.37
C LEU A 64 6.17 -3.91 1.84
N GLN A 65 6.50 -4.01 3.13
CA GLN A 65 7.07 -5.23 3.70
C GLN A 65 6.16 -6.44 3.41
N LYS A 66 4.84 -6.29 3.58
CA LYS A 66 3.88 -7.38 3.28
C LYS A 66 3.83 -7.77 1.80
N ILE A 67 3.94 -6.79 0.91
CA ILE A 67 4.01 -7.01 -0.55
C ILE A 67 5.29 -7.74 -0.95
N MET A 68 6.41 -7.45 -0.28
CA MET A 68 7.73 -7.96 -0.66
C MET A 68 8.04 -9.36 -0.15
N VAL A 69 7.31 -9.86 0.84
CA VAL A 69 7.46 -11.24 1.31
C VAL A 69 7.02 -12.20 0.19
N HIS A 70 7.82 -13.25 -0.02
CA HIS A 70 7.54 -14.29 -1.02
C HIS A 70 6.99 -15.57 -0.38
N ASN A 71 7.33 -15.82 0.89
CA ASN A 71 6.80 -16.90 1.72
C ASN A 71 6.36 -16.30 3.07
N TRP A 72 5.06 -16.16 3.25
CA TRP A 72 4.45 -15.86 4.56
C TRP A 72 4.25 -17.16 5.35
#